data_AF-A0A9X4YB92-F1
#
_entry.id   AF-A0A9X4YB92-F1
#
_cell.length_a   1.000
_cell.length_b   1.000
_cell.length_c   1.000
_cell.angle_alpha   90.00
_cell.angle_beta   90.00
_cell.angle_gamma   90.00
#
_symmetry.space_group_name_H-M   'P 1'
#
loop_
_entity.id
_entity.type
_entity.pdbx_description
1 polymer ?
#
loop_
_entity_poly.entity_id
_entity_poly.type
_entity_poly.pdbx_seq_one_letter_code
_entity_poly.pdbx_strand_id
1 'polypeptide(L)'
;MLVAAGCASVGKDFATHKVEEINVGETTRSDIEAMFGDPWRTGLEDGKRTWTYAKYRWSAFREAETTDLVVRFNEDGTVDSYVYNTTQ
;
A
#
# COMPACT_ATOMS: atom_id res chain seq x y z
N MET A 1 -3.60 -28.48 -30.91
CA MET A 1 -2.48 -27.59 -30.53
C MET A 1 -2.88 -26.16 -30.88
N LEU A 2 -3.34 -25.39 -29.90
CA LEU A 2 -3.38 -23.93 -29.95
C LEU A 2 -3.17 -23.48 -28.50
N VAL A 3 -1.97 -22.97 -28.25
CA VAL A 3 -1.55 -22.45 -26.95
C VAL A 3 -2.32 -21.15 -26.75
N ALA A 4 -3.27 -21.14 -25.82
CA ALA A 4 -3.88 -19.90 -25.36
C ALA A 4 -2.74 -19.05 -24.77
N ALA A 5 -2.33 -18.02 -25.50
CA ALA A 5 -1.40 -17.02 -25.04
C ALA A 5 -2.10 -16.17 -23.98
N GLY A 6 -2.19 -16.71 -22.77
CA GLY A 6 -2.46 -15.92 -21.58
C GLY A 6 -1.23 -15.07 -21.31
N CYS A 7 -1.27 -13.80 -21.72
CA CYS A 7 -0.51 -12.77 -21.00
C CYS A 7 -1.15 -12.64 -19.61
N ALA A 8 -0.86 -13.61 -18.74
CA ALA A 8 -1.07 -13.45 -17.33
C ALA A 8 0.09 -12.58 -16.84
N SER A 9 -0.16 -11.28 -16.68
CA SER A 9 0.73 -10.41 -15.91
C SER A 9 0.85 -11.03 -14.51
N VAL A 10 1.97 -11.72 -14.28
CA VAL A 10 2.28 -12.36 -13.01
C VAL A 10 2.52 -11.27 -11.97
N GLY A 11 1.75 -11.34 -10.88
CA GLY A 11 1.85 -10.43 -9.76
C GLY A 11 0.87 -9.28 -9.90
N LYS A 12 -0.08 -9.18 -8.96
CA LYS A 12 -0.80 -7.93 -8.75
C LYS A 12 0.27 -6.94 -8.29
N ASP A 13 0.88 -6.20 -9.22
CA ASP A 13 1.66 -5.00 -8.93
C ASP A 13 0.80 -4.26 -7.90
N PHE A 14 1.26 -4.21 -6.65
CA PHE A 14 0.64 -3.22 -5.80
C PHE A 14 1.07 -1.92 -6.43
N ALA A 15 0.10 -1.15 -6.82
CA ALA A 15 0.33 0.16 -7.33
C ALA A 15 0.98 0.98 -6.21
N THR A 16 2.30 0.95 -6.12
CA THR A 16 3.06 1.96 -5.37
C THR A 16 2.74 3.35 -5.94
N HIS A 17 2.30 3.41 -7.19
CA HIS A 17 1.66 4.56 -7.86
C HIS A 17 0.25 4.91 -7.36
N LYS A 18 -0.37 4.16 -6.44
CA LYS A 18 -1.64 4.57 -5.79
C LYS A 18 -1.43 5.46 -4.57
N VAL A 19 -0.20 5.59 -4.09
CA VAL A 19 0.11 6.43 -2.92
C VAL A 19 -0.22 7.90 -3.21
N GLU A 20 0.01 8.34 -4.45
CA GLU A 20 -0.38 9.67 -4.96
C GLU A 20 -1.90 9.87 -5.09
N GLU A 21 -2.69 8.79 -5.09
CA GLU A 21 -4.16 8.85 -5.09
C GLU A 21 -4.74 9.02 -3.68
N ILE A 22 -3.91 8.96 -2.63
CA ILE A 22 -4.33 9.15 -1.24
C ILE A 22 -4.57 10.64 -0.98
N ASN A 23 -5.84 10.99 -0.81
CA ASN A 23 -6.28 12.34 -0.45
C ASN A 23 -6.54 12.41 1.05
N VAL A 24 -5.75 13.24 1.75
CA VAL A 24 -5.91 13.48 3.20
C VAL A 24 -7.27 14.11 3.46
N GLY A 25 -8.02 13.55 4.41
CA GLY A 25 -9.37 13.97 4.78
C GLY A 25 -10.50 13.46 3.86
N GLU A 26 -10.18 12.86 2.71
CA GLU A 26 -11.17 12.30 1.78
C GLU A 26 -11.07 10.78 1.69
N THR A 27 -9.86 10.25 1.55
CA THR A 27 -9.62 8.80 1.47
C THR A 27 -9.93 8.16 2.81
N THR A 28 -10.71 7.08 2.79
CA THR A 28 -11.08 6.34 4.00
C THR A 28 -10.17 5.13 4.22
N ARG A 29 -10.22 4.57 5.43
CA ARG A 29 -9.58 3.28 5.73
C ARG A 29 -9.95 2.17 4.75
N SER A 30 -11.22 2.12 4.34
CA SER A 30 -11.73 1.12 3.41
C SER A 30 -11.18 1.32 2.00
N ASP A 31 -10.97 2.56 1.57
CA ASP A 31 -10.32 2.85 0.29
C ASP A 31 -8.86 2.40 0.30
N ILE A 32 -8.13 2.69 1.38
CA ILE A 32 -6.75 2.22 1.57
C ILE A 32 -6.70 0.69 1.54
N GLU A 33 -7.61 0.00 2.23
CA GLU A 33 -7.69 -1.47 2.21
C GLU A 33 -8.07 -2.01 0.82
N ALA A 34 -8.93 -1.33 0.07
CA ALA A 34 -9.25 -1.71 -1.31
C ALA A 34 -8.07 -1.48 -2.27
N MET A 35 -7.27 -0.44 -2.04
CA MET A 35 -6.12 -0.07 -2.85
C MET A 35 -4.90 -0.95 -2.58
N PHE A 36 -4.57 -1.14 -1.29
CA PHE A 36 -3.36 -1.79 -0.80
C PHE A 36 -3.64 -3.13 -0.10
N GLY A 37 -4.88 -3.58 0.02
CA GLY A 37 -5.20 -4.81 0.75
C GLY A 37 -5.01 -4.66 2.26
N ASP A 38 -4.85 -5.80 2.93
CA ASP A 38 -4.67 -5.82 4.38
C ASP A 38 -3.35 -5.18 4.84
N PRO A 39 -3.37 -4.34 5.88
CA PRO A 39 -2.17 -3.76 6.46
C PRO A 39 -1.27 -4.83 7.07
N TRP A 40 0.04 -4.65 6.92
CA TRP A 40 1.03 -5.53 7.57
C TRP A 40 0.96 -5.41 9.09
N ARG A 41 0.80 -4.18 9.59
CA ARG A 41 0.69 -3.89 11.02
C ARG A 41 -0.34 -2.81 11.25
N THR A 42 -1.17 -3.00 12.27
CA THR A 42 -2.09 -1.99 12.76
C THR A 42 -1.71 -1.60 14.18
N GLY A 43 -1.71 -0.30 14.47
CA GLY A 43 -1.46 0.28 15.78
C GLY A 43 -2.46 1.37 16.12
N LEU A 44 -2.42 1.83 17.37
CA LEU A 44 -3.15 2.99 17.84
C LEU A 44 -2.15 3.91 18.54
N GLU A 45 -1.87 5.06 17.94
CA GLU A 45 -0.94 6.06 18.47
C GLU A 45 -1.75 7.31 18.80
N ASP A 46 -1.68 7.78 20.05
CA ASP A 46 -2.35 9.01 20.48
C ASP A 46 -3.88 9.01 20.24
N GLY A 47 -4.52 7.83 20.30
CA GLY A 47 -5.93 7.64 19.97
C GLY A 47 -6.25 7.58 18.47
N LYS A 48 -5.26 7.85 17.60
CA LYS A 48 -5.37 7.72 16.15
C LYS A 48 -4.95 6.33 15.70
N ARG A 49 -5.70 5.74 14.79
CA ARG A 49 -5.38 4.42 14.23
C ARG A 49 -4.31 4.59 13.17
N THR A 50 -3.23 3.84 13.30
CA THR A 50 -2.11 3.85 12.37
C THR A 50 -1.99 2.50 11.69
N TRP A 51 -1.93 2.49 10.36
CA TRP A 51 -1.69 1.30 9.56
C TRP A 51 -0.34 1.41 8.87
N THR A 52 0.45 0.36 8.97
CA THR A 52 1.76 0.25 8.33
C THR A 52 1.70 -0.83 7.27
N TYR A 53 2.13 -0.46 6.07
CA TYR A 53 2.23 -1.30 4.89
C TYR A 53 3.70 -1.39 4.51
N ALA A 54 4.30 -2.56 4.71
CA ALA A 54 5.63 -2.86 4.24
C ALA A 54 5.53 -3.76 3.00
N LYS A 55 6.16 -3.36 1.91
CA LYS A 55 6.30 -4.16 0.70
C LYS A 55 7.77 -4.49 0.45
N TYR A 56 8.05 -5.79 0.45
CA TYR A 56 9.33 -6.35 0.03
C TYR A 56 9.19 -6.79 -1.42
N ARG A 57 9.81 -6.06 -2.35
CA ARG A 57 9.80 -6.42 -3.77
C ARG A 57 11.14 -7.06 -4.11
N TRP A 58 11.19 -8.39 -4.04
CA TRP A 58 12.31 -9.17 -4.57
C TRP A 58 12.14 -9.34 -6.08
N SER A 59 12.84 -8.53 -6.86
CA SER A 59 12.99 -8.78 -8.29
C SER A 59 14.23 -9.63 -8.49
N ALA A 60 14.12 -10.81 -9.13
CA ALA A 60 15.25 -11.71 -9.40
C ALA A 60 16.41 -11.10 -10.23
N PHE A 61 16.26 -9.85 -10.68
CA PHE A 61 17.18 -9.09 -11.53
C PHE A 61 17.52 -7.68 -10.99
N ARG A 62 17.01 -7.25 -9.82
CA ARG A 62 17.34 -5.94 -9.22
C ARG A 62 17.48 -6.03 -7.70
N GLU A 63 18.19 -5.07 -7.13
CA GLU A 63 18.40 -4.86 -5.70
C GLU A 63 17.06 -4.88 -4.95
N ALA A 64 17.06 -5.39 -3.71
CA ALA A 64 15.84 -5.58 -2.95
C ALA A 64 15.21 -4.22 -2.56
N GLU A 65 14.23 -3.78 -3.35
CA GLU A 65 13.49 -2.55 -3.07
C GLU A 65 12.55 -2.79 -1.88
N THR A 66 12.74 -2.00 -0.83
CA THR A 66 11.87 -1.99 0.35
C THR A 66 11.03 -0.73 0.31
N THR A 67 9.71 -0.91 0.37
CA THR A 67 8.75 0.20 0.44
C THR A 67 8.01 0.13 1.76
N ASP A 68 7.95 1.25 2.48
CA ASP A 68 7.19 1.39 3.72
C ASP A 68 6.21 2.55 3.59
N LEU A 69 4.93 2.29 3.83
CA LEU A 69 3.86 3.26 3.83
C LEU A 69 3.16 3.21 5.19
N VAL A 70 3.23 4.30 5.92
CA VAL A 70 2.51 4.48 7.19
C VAL A 70 1.35 5.43 6.94
N VAL A 71 0.13 4.99 7.23
CA VAL A 71 -1.09 5.80 7.09
C VAL A 71 -1.72 5.97 8.48
N ARG A 72 -1.93 7.21 8.88
CA ARG A 72 -2.65 7.58 10.09
C ARG A 72 -4.06 8.00 9.72
N PHE A 73 -5.01 7.58 10.55
CA PHE A 73 -6.42 7.87 10.35
C PHE A 73 -6.97 8.75 11.47
N ASN A 74 -7.88 9.64 11.10
CA ASN A 74 -8.70 10.39 12.03
C ASN A 74 -9.70 9.48 12.76
N GLU A 75 -10.32 10.03 13.80
CA GLU A 75 -11.38 9.34 14.55
C GLU A 75 -12.59 9.02 13.68
N ASP A 76 -12.89 9.84 12.67
CA ASP A 76 -13.95 9.60 11.69
C ASP A 76 -13.60 8.49 10.66
N GLY A 77 -12.34 8.06 10.61
CA GLY A 77 -11.87 6.98 9.73
C GLY A 77 -11.29 7.43 8.37
N THR A 78 -11.23 8.73 8.10
CA THR A 78 -10.46 9.30 6.97
C THR A 78 -8.96 9.33 7.25
N VAL A 79 -8.16 9.43 6.20
CA VAL A 79 -6.70 9.61 6.31
C VAL A 79 -6.40 10.98 6.91
N ASP A 80 -5.69 10.98 8.04
CA ASP A 80 -5.16 12.18 8.70
C ASP A 80 -3.83 12.61 8.07
N SER A 81 -2.94 11.63 7.87
CA SER A 81 -1.62 11.84 7.32
C SER A 81 -1.02 10.52 6.84
N TYR A 82 -0.10 10.57 5.90
CA TYR A 82 0.63 9.38 5.46
C TYR A 82 2.10 9.71 5.20
N VAL A 83 2.94 8.69 5.34
CA VAL A 83 4.38 8.76 5.10
C VAL A 83 4.76 7.60 4.20
N TYR A 84 5.35 7.90 3.05
CA TYR A 84 5.83 6.92 2.08
C TYR A 84 7.34 7.00 1.97
N ASN A 85 8.02 5.89 2.24
CA ASN A 85 9.46 5.72 2.05
C ASN A 85 9.71 4.55 1.11
N THR A 86 10.62 4.75 0.17
CA THR A 86 11.12 3.68 -0.70
C THR A 86 12.63 3.73 -0.74
N THR A 87 13.28 2.60 -0.50
CA THR A 87 14.74 2.45 -0.57
C THR A 87 15.09 1.70 -1.86
N GLN A 88 15.98 2.27 -2.66
CA GLN A 88 16.57 1.66 -3.86
C GLN A 88 18.00 1.20 -3.54
#